data_AF-A0A9X1TVW3-F1
#
_entry.id   AF-A0A9X1TVW3-F1
#
_cell.length_a   1.000
_cell.length_b   1.000
_cell.length_c   1.000
_cell.angle_alpha   90.00
_cell.angle_beta   90.00
_cell.angle_gamma   90.00
#
_symmetry.space_group_name_H-M   'P 1'
#
loop_
_entity.id
_entity.type
_entity.pdbx_description
1 polymer ?
#
loop_
_entity_poly.entity_id
_entity_poly.type
_entity_poly.pdbx_seq_one_letter_code
_entity_poly.pdbx_strand_id
1 'polypeptide(L)'
;PPPPSAPPPPRLMTEDAHVPRALVVAGTAHVTKKDLAHTIRGNWSTAVDLFLRHMGTAAHPSEGWAELRSWLRQFNDPRTDDVEGRIVLMDRRLSDPALPHDHKLLHLLRWLDPEGPVVHRGHPVTYRTLARVCLRAYVGGDSGDEELLEELSGPHSLLDALSGFAALDRLRGVQGEWDAALRAWRATETASWPAEVRDWAAEVGPGALLAALLPPEELARVRPVLPTEGPPVPSTIWYDRLLEAAGGRETLLGRLAEAEWSDRARQEGRARARADEERLRAEEAERARRQERRREQEQRRLAEEPRLREERRRAEEERQRRARQAQEEEQERQRRLREWRAAEAVRLRPAARAGAVLRALALGAVWALVPVVAVWVSWWFSSYEFDAAQVLSWLACLVSAAALYRLVPCAYRLGAAFRPRPLAPATWLPPLRATLATGALLLVYGLIGGDSSSRASDLKADSDLLREIGLSRFLTYVGQNGSRDSFGDVLVGLLAVAVAAGCVWIGLRAGRTTARGWEERHARAQPAHHS
;
A
#
# COMPACT_ATOMS: atom_id res chain seq x y z
N PRO A 1 52.81 -71.41 -34.64
CA PRO A 1 52.70 -70.05 -34.06
C PRO A 1 52.27 -70.19 -32.60
N PRO A 2 53.01 -69.67 -31.62
CA PRO A 2 52.61 -69.76 -30.21
C PRO A 2 51.40 -68.83 -29.96
N PRO A 3 50.54 -69.17 -28.98
CA PRO A 3 49.39 -68.34 -28.63
C PRO A 3 49.85 -67.01 -28.01
N PRO A 4 49.11 -65.91 -28.25
CA PRO A 4 49.45 -64.60 -27.72
C PRO A 4 49.40 -64.61 -26.18
N SER A 5 50.50 -64.18 -25.58
CA SER A 5 50.67 -63.98 -24.13
C SER A 5 49.57 -63.07 -23.57
N ALA A 6 48.94 -63.52 -22.49
CA ALA A 6 47.93 -62.76 -21.77
C ALA A 6 48.47 -61.37 -21.35
N PRO A 7 47.66 -60.31 -21.43
CA PRO A 7 48.06 -58.98 -21.01
C PRO A 7 48.41 -58.98 -19.52
N PRO A 8 49.46 -58.26 -19.10
CA PRO A 8 49.83 -58.17 -17.69
C PRO A 8 48.66 -57.58 -16.87
N PRO A 9 48.48 -58.02 -15.61
CA PRO A 9 47.49 -57.42 -14.74
C PRO A 9 47.73 -55.91 -14.65
N PRO A 10 46.66 -55.08 -14.58
CA PRO A 10 46.82 -53.65 -14.42
C PRO A 10 47.71 -53.40 -13.20
N ARG A 11 48.80 -52.68 -13.41
CA ARG A 11 49.66 -52.22 -12.32
C ARG A 11 48.74 -51.47 -11.36
N LEU A 12 48.59 -51.99 -10.14
CA LEU A 12 48.15 -51.19 -9.01
C LEU A 12 49.15 -50.04 -8.94
N MET A 13 48.76 -48.90 -9.49
CA MET A 13 49.46 -47.64 -9.31
C MET A 13 49.60 -47.49 -7.80
N THR A 14 50.83 -47.69 -7.33
CA THR A 14 51.28 -47.27 -6.01
C THR A 14 50.64 -45.94 -5.71
N GLU A 15 49.96 -45.86 -4.57
CA GLU A 15 49.43 -44.64 -3.97
C GLU A 15 50.36 -43.48 -4.28
N ASP A 16 49.99 -42.67 -5.28
CA ASP A 16 50.68 -41.42 -5.55
C ASP A 16 50.59 -40.64 -4.24
N ALA A 17 51.72 -40.52 -3.55
CA ALA A 17 51.84 -39.74 -2.33
C ALA A 17 51.47 -38.30 -2.68
N HIS A 18 50.18 -37.98 -2.51
CA HIS A 18 49.59 -36.73 -2.91
C HIS A 18 50.20 -35.65 -2.03
N VAL A 19 51.14 -34.88 -2.60
CA VAL A 19 51.77 -33.77 -1.86
C VAL A 19 50.67 -32.75 -1.56
N PRO A 20 50.35 -32.48 -0.27
CA PRO A 20 49.28 -31.57 0.08
C PRO A 20 49.57 -30.18 -0.49
N ARG A 21 48.63 -29.61 -1.25
CA ARG A 21 48.78 -28.25 -1.79
C ARG A 21 48.39 -27.28 -0.68
N ALA A 22 49.27 -26.33 -0.36
CA ALA A 22 48.92 -25.27 0.58
C ALA A 22 48.08 -24.18 -0.10
N LEU A 23 47.04 -23.68 0.58
CA LEU A 23 46.26 -22.51 0.16
C LEU A 23 46.70 -21.30 0.97
N VAL A 24 47.03 -20.19 0.31
CA VAL A 24 47.51 -18.98 0.99
C VAL A 24 46.34 -18.03 1.23
N VAL A 25 46.07 -17.69 2.49
CA VAL A 25 45.06 -16.70 2.87
C VAL A 25 45.67 -15.73 3.87
N ALA A 26 45.50 -14.42 3.65
CA ALA A 26 46.10 -13.38 4.49
C ALA A 26 47.60 -13.60 4.77
N GLY A 27 48.34 -14.03 3.73
CA GLY A 27 49.79 -14.30 3.81
C GLY A 27 50.19 -15.58 4.54
N THR A 28 49.24 -16.38 5.03
CA THR A 28 49.51 -17.65 5.73
C THR A 28 49.16 -18.84 4.86
N ALA A 29 50.05 -19.84 4.79
CA ALA A 29 49.85 -21.06 4.02
C ALA A 29 49.10 -22.13 4.84
N HIS A 30 48.02 -22.67 4.30
CA HIS A 30 47.12 -23.60 5.00
C HIS A 30 47.08 -24.97 4.33
N VAL A 31 47.40 -26.00 5.12
CA VAL A 31 47.35 -27.41 4.69
C VAL A 31 46.16 -28.15 5.27
N THR A 32 45.67 -27.73 6.45
CA THR A 32 44.54 -28.39 7.13
C THR A 32 43.25 -27.57 7.06
N LYS A 33 42.09 -28.24 7.20
CA LYS A 33 40.77 -27.58 7.25
C LYS A 33 40.64 -26.61 8.42
N LYS A 34 41.12 -27.02 9.60
CA LYS A 34 41.04 -26.24 10.83
C LYS A 34 41.85 -24.96 10.76
N ASP A 35 43.07 -25.01 10.23
CA ASP A 35 43.93 -23.82 10.11
C ASP A 35 43.30 -22.80 9.15
N LEU A 36 42.77 -23.26 8.02
CA LEU A 36 42.07 -22.38 7.08
C LEU A 36 40.83 -21.76 7.72
N ALA A 37 40.00 -22.56 8.43
CA ALA A 37 38.81 -22.06 9.10
C ALA A 37 39.16 -21.00 10.16
N HIS A 38 40.24 -21.20 10.93
CA HIS A 38 40.73 -20.22 11.90
C HIS A 38 41.11 -18.89 11.21
N THR A 39 41.89 -18.94 10.13
CA THR A 39 42.27 -17.73 9.37
C THR A 39 41.08 -17.02 8.76
N ILE A 40 40.13 -17.75 8.17
CA ILE A 40 38.91 -17.17 7.59
C ILE A 40 38.11 -16.40 8.64
N ARG A 41 37.95 -16.96 9.84
CA ARG A 41 37.22 -16.27 10.93
C ARG A 41 37.89 -14.96 11.34
N GLY A 42 39.23 -14.93 11.38
CA GLY A 42 39.99 -13.71 11.70
C GLY A 42 40.09 -12.71 10.55
N ASN A 43 39.89 -13.14 9.30
CA ASN A 43 40.08 -12.34 8.09
C ASN A 43 38.87 -12.47 7.14
N TRP A 44 37.67 -12.29 7.68
CA TRP A 44 36.41 -12.57 6.97
C TRP A 44 36.30 -11.83 5.64
N SER A 45 36.45 -10.50 5.66
CA SER A 45 36.34 -9.65 4.47
C SER A 45 37.36 -10.05 3.40
N THR A 46 38.61 -10.29 3.80
CA THR A 46 39.67 -10.77 2.89
C THR A 46 39.31 -12.10 2.25
N ALA A 47 38.76 -13.05 3.02
CA ALA A 47 38.34 -14.34 2.48
C ALA A 47 37.15 -14.22 1.51
N VAL A 48 36.16 -13.38 1.83
CA VAL A 48 35.04 -13.07 0.92
C VAL A 48 35.54 -12.46 -0.38
N ASP A 49 36.45 -11.48 -0.31
CA ASP A 49 37.00 -10.79 -1.47
C ASP A 49 37.81 -11.71 -2.37
N LEU A 50 38.66 -12.54 -1.75
CA LEU A 50 39.54 -13.46 -2.46
C LEU A 50 38.77 -14.58 -3.15
N PHE A 51 37.78 -15.16 -2.48
CA PHE A 51 37.14 -16.40 -2.95
C PHE A 51 35.79 -16.19 -3.63
N LEU A 52 35.01 -15.20 -3.21
CA LEU A 52 33.56 -15.17 -3.48
C LEU A 52 33.11 -13.93 -4.24
N ARG A 53 33.61 -12.74 -3.90
CA ARG A 53 33.18 -11.47 -4.51
C ARG A 53 33.45 -11.41 -6.01
N HIS A 54 34.58 -11.98 -6.43
CA HIS A 54 35.00 -12.02 -7.83
C HIS A 54 35.16 -13.46 -8.30
N MET A 55 34.18 -14.34 -8.11
CA MET A 55 34.30 -15.76 -8.51
C MET A 55 34.57 -16.00 -10.01
N GLY A 56 34.27 -15.02 -10.86
CA GLY A 56 34.32 -15.18 -12.31
C GLY A 56 33.14 -15.99 -12.85
N THR A 57 33.31 -16.55 -14.04
CA THR A 57 32.28 -17.40 -14.68
C THR A 57 32.67 -18.87 -14.57
N ALA A 58 31.75 -19.79 -14.86
CA ALA A 58 32.07 -21.22 -14.85
C ALA A 58 33.20 -21.59 -15.85
N ALA A 59 33.28 -20.88 -16.98
CA ALA A 59 34.33 -21.06 -17.98
C ALA A 59 35.65 -20.36 -17.61
N HIS A 60 35.57 -19.24 -16.88
CA HIS A 60 36.72 -18.44 -16.47
C HIS A 60 36.58 -18.11 -14.98
N PRO A 61 36.84 -19.08 -14.09
CA PRO A 61 36.84 -18.82 -12.66
C PRO A 61 37.99 -17.89 -12.31
N SER A 62 37.82 -17.03 -11.31
CA SER A 62 38.94 -16.27 -10.78
C SER A 62 39.98 -17.17 -10.15
N GLU A 63 41.20 -16.66 -10.04
CA GLU A 63 42.32 -17.36 -9.45
C GLU A 63 42.00 -17.84 -8.02
N GLY A 64 41.54 -16.95 -7.14
CA GLY A 64 41.19 -17.31 -5.77
C GLY A 64 40.11 -18.39 -5.68
N TRP A 65 39.06 -18.32 -6.52
CA TRP A 65 38.04 -19.37 -6.56
C TRP A 65 38.59 -20.70 -7.11
N ALA A 66 39.37 -20.66 -8.18
CA ALA A 66 40.00 -21.84 -8.78
C ALA A 66 40.96 -22.53 -7.79
N GLU A 67 41.74 -21.75 -7.06
CA GLU A 67 42.64 -22.24 -6.01
C GLU A 67 41.89 -22.87 -4.86
N LEU A 68 40.85 -22.22 -4.33
CA LEU A 68 40.01 -22.78 -3.28
C LEU A 68 39.37 -24.10 -3.73
N ARG A 69 38.79 -24.17 -4.94
CA ARG A 69 38.22 -25.41 -5.47
C ARG A 69 39.28 -26.52 -5.60
N SER A 70 40.47 -26.19 -6.09
CA SER A 70 41.57 -27.15 -6.21
C SER A 70 41.99 -27.67 -4.84
N TRP A 71 42.09 -26.78 -3.84
CA TRP A 71 42.48 -27.14 -2.48
C TRP A 71 41.41 -28.01 -1.80
N LEU A 72 40.12 -27.66 -1.91
CA LEU A 72 39.02 -28.47 -1.36
C LEU A 72 39.01 -29.90 -1.91
N ARG A 73 39.38 -30.07 -3.19
CA ARG A 73 39.41 -31.38 -3.86
C ARG A 73 40.44 -32.35 -3.29
N GLN A 74 41.46 -31.87 -2.58
CA GLN A 74 42.47 -32.75 -1.96
C GLN A 74 41.91 -33.58 -0.80
N PHE A 75 40.80 -33.15 -0.19
CA PHE A 75 40.09 -33.86 0.87
C PHE A 75 39.09 -34.85 0.26
N ASN A 76 39.60 -35.91 -0.36
CA ASN A 76 38.82 -36.88 -1.13
C ASN A 76 38.82 -38.30 -0.54
N ASP A 77 39.39 -38.52 0.64
CA ASP A 77 39.42 -39.83 1.28
C ASP A 77 38.06 -40.14 1.94
N PRO A 78 37.26 -41.08 1.43
CA PRO A 78 35.94 -41.37 1.98
C PRO A 78 35.97 -41.91 3.42
N ARG A 79 37.14 -42.34 3.92
CA ARG A 79 37.28 -42.85 5.30
C ARG A 79 37.46 -41.74 6.33
N THR A 80 38.04 -40.61 5.94
CA THR A 80 38.42 -39.53 6.86
C THR A 80 37.76 -38.20 6.51
N ASP A 81 37.30 -38.03 5.27
CA ASP A 81 36.67 -36.81 4.77
C ASP A 81 35.21 -37.01 4.39
N ASP A 82 34.41 -35.98 4.65
CA ASP A 82 33.05 -35.85 4.13
C ASP A 82 33.06 -35.45 2.64
N VAL A 83 33.29 -36.44 1.78
CA VAL A 83 33.38 -36.28 0.31
C VAL A 83 32.04 -35.83 -0.29
N GLU A 84 30.91 -36.36 0.19
CA GLU A 84 29.58 -35.99 -0.29
C GLU A 84 29.24 -34.55 0.11
N GLY A 85 29.44 -34.18 1.38
CA GLY A 85 29.21 -32.82 1.84
C GLY A 85 30.10 -31.80 1.14
N ARG A 86 31.32 -32.18 0.76
CA ARG A 86 32.19 -31.34 -0.08
C ARG A 86 31.60 -31.11 -1.47
N ILE A 87 31.10 -32.15 -2.13
CA ILE A 87 30.48 -32.03 -3.46
C ILE A 87 29.25 -31.12 -3.36
N VAL A 88 28.39 -31.35 -2.36
CA VAL A 88 27.21 -30.52 -2.10
C VAL A 88 27.59 -29.06 -1.82
N LEU A 89 28.64 -28.82 -1.02
CA LEU A 89 29.15 -27.49 -0.74
C LEU A 89 29.56 -26.78 -2.03
N MET A 90 30.41 -27.41 -2.84
CA MET A 90 30.94 -26.81 -4.07
C MET A 90 29.83 -26.56 -5.10
N ASP A 91 28.99 -27.56 -5.36
CA ASP A 91 28.06 -27.54 -6.48
C ASP A 91 26.76 -26.81 -6.16
N ARG A 92 26.27 -26.89 -4.91
CA ARG A 92 24.96 -26.32 -4.52
C ARG A 92 25.04 -25.06 -3.67
N ARG A 93 26.14 -24.82 -2.95
CA ARG A 93 26.22 -23.68 -2.02
C ARG A 93 27.15 -22.60 -2.54
N LEU A 94 28.40 -22.93 -2.78
CA LEU A 94 29.40 -21.93 -3.22
C LEU A 94 29.14 -21.45 -4.66
N SER A 95 28.64 -22.33 -5.52
CA SER A 95 28.31 -22.00 -6.92
C SER A 95 26.92 -21.37 -7.11
N ASP A 96 26.08 -21.29 -6.08
CA ASP A 96 24.73 -20.74 -6.18
C ASP A 96 24.79 -19.21 -6.38
N PRO A 97 24.30 -18.66 -7.51
CA PRO A 97 24.31 -17.21 -7.73
C PRO A 97 23.29 -16.46 -6.85
N ALA A 98 22.27 -17.14 -6.33
CA ALA A 98 21.27 -16.51 -5.48
C ALA A 98 21.75 -16.34 -4.04
N LEU A 99 22.79 -17.09 -3.62
CA LEU A 99 23.25 -17.07 -2.24
C LEU A 99 24.26 -15.92 -2.00
N PRO A 100 24.06 -15.08 -0.97
CA PRO A 100 25.00 -14.02 -0.63
C PRO A 100 26.41 -14.55 -0.33
N HIS A 101 27.45 -13.75 -0.62
CA HIS A 101 28.84 -14.18 -0.41
C HIS A 101 29.14 -14.52 1.06
N ASP A 102 28.59 -13.76 2.02
CA ASP A 102 28.76 -14.07 3.43
C ASP A 102 28.16 -15.44 3.81
N HIS A 103 26.99 -15.79 3.23
CA HIS A 103 26.34 -17.07 3.48
C HIS A 103 27.12 -18.24 2.85
N LYS A 104 27.71 -18.02 1.67
CA LYS A 104 28.64 -18.99 1.06
C LYS A 104 29.83 -19.27 1.97
N LEU A 105 30.43 -18.21 2.54
CA LEU A 105 31.56 -18.36 3.44
C LEU A 105 31.16 -19.08 4.74
N LEU A 106 29.97 -18.83 5.26
CA LEU A 106 29.43 -19.54 6.41
C LEU A 106 29.28 -21.05 6.14
N HIS A 107 28.76 -21.44 4.97
CA HIS A 107 28.70 -22.85 4.58
C HIS A 107 30.08 -23.49 4.40
N LEU A 108 31.06 -22.73 3.88
CA LEU A 108 32.44 -23.19 3.80
C LEU A 108 33.00 -23.45 5.20
N LEU A 109 32.86 -22.50 6.13
CA LEU A 109 33.31 -22.66 7.52
C LEU A 109 32.67 -23.86 8.21
N ARG A 110 31.37 -24.09 7.98
CA ARG A 110 30.67 -25.26 8.52
C ARG A 110 31.29 -26.58 8.06
N TRP A 111 31.67 -26.68 6.79
CA TRP A 111 32.30 -27.90 6.27
C TRP A 111 33.76 -28.05 6.73
N LEU A 112 34.48 -26.94 6.86
CA LEU A 112 35.89 -26.96 7.29
C LEU A 112 36.04 -27.33 8.77
N ASP A 113 35.21 -26.74 9.64
CA ASP A 113 35.35 -26.85 11.09
C ASP A 113 34.01 -26.61 11.80
N PRO A 114 33.09 -27.61 11.80
CA PRO A 114 31.74 -27.49 12.36
C PRO A 114 31.72 -27.29 13.89
N GLU A 115 32.78 -27.68 14.58
CA GLU A 115 32.93 -27.56 16.04
C GLU A 115 33.52 -26.21 16.48
N GLY A 116 34.05 -25.42 15.54
CA GLY A 116 34.68 -24.15 15.86
C GLY A 116 33.68 -23.02 16.12
N PRO A 117 34.18 -21.85 16.58
CA PRO A 117 33.31 -20.71 16.87
C PRO A 117 32.60 -20.21 15.62
N VAL A 118 31.33 -19.85 15.77
CA VAL A 118 30.51 -19.33 14.68
C VAL A 118 30.78 -17.84 14.52
N VAL A 119 31.12 -17.43 13.31
CA VAL A 119 31.40 -16.04 12.96
C VAL A 119 30.59 -15.72 11.70
N HIS A 120 30.01 -14.52 11.65
CA HIS A 120 29.33 -13.97 10.47
C HIS A 120 29.76 -12.53 10.30
N ARG A 121 30.22 -12.17 9.09
CA ARG A 121 30.81 -10.83 8.81
C ARG A 121 31.93 -10.41 9.77
N GLY A 122 32.69 -11.37 10.28
CA GLY A 122 33.75 -11.12 11.27
C GLY A 122 33.25 -10.94 12.72
N HIS A 123 31.94 -11.01 12.97
CA HIS A 123 31.37 -10.92 14.31
C HIS A 123 31.00 -12.31 14.86
N PRO A 124 31.30 -12.60 16.15
CA PRO A 124 30.94 -13.86 16.76
C PRO A 124 29.41 -13.98 16.94
N VAL A 125 28.85 -15.06 16.42
CA VAL A 125 27.43 -15.38 16.53
C VAL A 125 27.24 -16.42 17.62
N THR A 126 26.52 -16.05 18.68
CA THR A 126 26.15 -16.94 19.78
C THR A 126 24.65 -16.82 20.02
N TYR A 127 24.03 -17.77 20.75
CA TYR A 127 22.63 -17.63 21.18
C TYR A 127 22.37 -16.30 21.89
N ARG A 128 23.32 -15.82 22.70
CA ARG A 128 23.22 -14.53 23.37
C ARG A 128 23.24 -13.36 22.38
N THR A 129 24.11 -13.40 21.37
CA THR A 129 24.16 -12.37 20.31
C THR A 129 22.86 -12.38 19.51
N LEU A 130 22.34 -13.56 19.16
CA LEU A 130 21.06 -13.70 18.44
C LEU A 130 19.89 -13.16 19.28
N ALA A 131 19.84 -13.46 20.58
CA ALA A 131 18.80 -12.94 21.46
C ALA A 131 18.86 -11.40 21.56
N ARG A 132 20.07 -10.81 21.60
CA ARG A 132 20.26 -9.36 21.56
C ARG A 132 19.75 -8.75 20.26
N VAL A 133 20.16 -9.30 19.12
CA VAL A 133 19.72 -8.89 17.77
C VAL A 133 18.19 -8.91 17.67
N CYS A 134 17.57 -9.98 18.14
CA CYS A 134 16.11 -10.14 18.13
C CYS A 134 15.37 -9.13 19.02
N LEU A 135 16.01 -8.65 20.10
CA LEU A 135 15.44 -7.72 21.08
C LEU A 135 16.08 -6.32 21.03
N ARG A 136 16.68 -5.95 19.89
CA ARG A 136 17.46 -4.71 19.72
C ARG A 136 16.68 -3.45 20.13
N ALA A 137 15.36 -3.42 19.88
CA ALA A 137 14.49 -2.30 20.22
C ALA A 137 14.43 -2.02 21.75
N TYR A 138 14.70 -3.04 22.58
CA TYR A 138 14.63 -2.93 24.05
C TYR A 138 15.99 -2.87 24.74
N VAL A 139 16.98 -3.55 24.18
CA VAL A 139 18.32 -3.65 24.80
C VAL A 139 19.29 -2.61 24.22
N GLY A 140 18.89 -1.95 23.13
CA GLY A 140 19.79 -1.21 22.26
C GLY A 140 20.52 -2.18 21.31
N GLY A 141 20.73 -1.73 20.09
CA GLY A 141 21.51 -2.41 19.07
C GLY A 141 22.29 -1.41 18.24
N ASP A 142 23.31 -1.88 17.54
CA ASP A 142 23.97 -1.13 16.49
C ASP A 142 23.29 -1.40 15.13
N SER A 143 23.73 -0.71 14.08
CA SER A 143 23.24 -0.94 12.72
C SER A 143 23.55 -2.36 12.20
N GLY A 144 24.58 -3.01 12.74
CA GLY A 144 24.93 -4.38 12.37
C GLY A 144 23.92 -5.41 12.89
N ASP A 145 23.39 -5.20 14.11
CA ASP A 145 22.28 -5.99 14.63
C ASP A 145 21.02 -5.83 13.75
N GLU A 146 20.84 -4.67 13.11
CA GLU A 146 19.73 -4.48 12.18
C GLU A 146 19.86 -5.28 10.89
N GLU A 147 20.99 -5.14 10.21
CA GLU A 147 21.31 -5.92 9.01
C GLU A 147 21.23 -7.43 9.27
N LEU A 148 21.73 -7.90 10.42
CA LEU A 148 21.67 -9.31 10.77
C LEU A 148 20.23 -9.80 10.97
N LEU A 149 19.35 -9.01 11.60
CA LEU A 149 17.95 -9.39 11.74
C LEU A 149 17.24 -9.47 10.38
N GLU A 150 17.53 -8.52 9.48
CA GLU A 150 17.01 -8.55 8.12
C GLU A 150 17.46 -9.81 7.37
N GLU A 151 18.73 -10.19 7.48
CA GLU A 151 19.27 -11.41 6.86
C GLU A 151 18.68 -12.69 7.44
N LEU A 152 18.46 -12.74 8.75
CA LEU A 152 17.75 -13.85 9.40
C LEU A 152 16.35 -13.99 8.81
N SER A 153 15.63 -12.87 8.67
CA SER A 153 14.27 -12.84 8.11
C SER A 153 14.21 -12.99 6.58
N GLY A 154 15.38 -12.93 5.95
CA GLY A 154 15.53 -12.98 4.50
C GLY A 154 15.27 -14.38 3.93
N PRO A 155 15.21 -14.49 2.59
CA PRO A 155 14.89 -15.74 1.91
C PRO A 155 15.98 -16.82 2.03
N HIS A 156 17.16 -16.50 2.56
CA HIS A 156 18.36 -17.34 2.46
C HIS A 156 18.63 -18.26 3.66
N SER A 157 17.62 -18.59 4.47
CA SER A 157 17.66 -19.58 5.56
C SER A 157 18.94 -19.54 6.41
N LEU A 158 19.34 -18.34 6.85
CA LEU A 158 20.59 -18.14 7.60
C LEU A 158 20.61 -18.97 8.89
N LEU A 159 19.47 -19.10 9.59
CA LEU A 159 19.34 -19.94 10.78
C LEU A 159 19.68 -21.41 10.50
N ASP A 160 19.30 -21.94 9.35
CA ASP A 160 19.62 -23.32 8.97
C ASP A 160 21.12 -23.49 8.71
N ALA A 161 21.78 -22.48 8.13
CA ALA A 161 23.23 -22.49 7.97
C ALA A 161 23.94 -22.47 9.34
N LEU A 162 23.49 -21.60 10.25
CA LEU A 162 24.00 -21.48 11.62
C LEU A 162 23.78 -22.76 12.44
N SER A 163 22.63 -23.44 12.27
CA SER A 163 22.30 -24.70 12.97
C SER A 163 23.24 -25.86 12.65
N GLY A 164 24.05 -25.71 11.61
CA GLY A 164 25.02 -26.72 11.22
C GLY A 164 26.34 -26.67 11.99
N PHE A 165 26.53 -25.67 12.87
CA PHE A 165 27.64 -25.63 13.81
C PHE A 165 27.22 -26.26 15.14
N ALA A 166 28.12 -27.01 15.78
CA ALA A 166 27.82 -27.70 17.04
C ALA A 166 27.41 -26.73 18.16
N ALA A 167 28.01 -25.54 18.20
CA ALA A 167 27.69 -24.50 19.18
C ALA A 167 26.27 -23.90 19.03
N LEU A 168 25.62 -24.08 17.88
CA LEU A 168 24.30 -23.54 17.55
C LEU A 168 23.32 -24.63 17.06
N ASP A 169 23.58 -25.90 17.36
CA ASP A 169 22.85 -27.06 16.85
C ASP A 169 21.34 -27.04 17.19
N ARG A 170 20.96 -26.46 18.33
CA ARG A 170 19.55 -26.28 18.74
C ARG A 170 18.75 -25.34 17.84
N LEU A 171 19.39 -24.62 16.91
CA LEU A 171 18.68 -23.84 15.89
C LEU A 171 18.05 -24.71 14.79
N ARG A 172 18.34 -26.02 14.78
CA ARG A 172 17.80 -26.93 13.77
C ARG A 172 16.27 -26.94 13.81
N GLY A 173 15.64 -26.57 12.70
CA GLY A 173 14.19 -26.49 12.56
C GLY A 173 13.57 -25.16 12.99
N VAL A 174 14.33 -24.27 13.67
CA VAL A 174 13.83 -22.97 14.15
C VAL A 174 13.39 -22.07 13.00
N GLN A 175 14.05 -22.11 11.83
CA GLN A 175 13.62 -21.32 10.67
C GLN A 175 12.19 -21.66 10.26
N GLY A 176 11.84 -22.94 10.19
CA GLY A 176 10.50 -23.38 9.78
C GLY A 176 9.42 -22.98 10.79
N GLU A 177 9.71 -23.11 12.08
CA GLU A 177 8.83 -22.67 13.16
C GLU A 177 8.65 -21.15 13.17
N TRP A 178 9.74 -20.40 12.98
CA TRP A 178 9.72 -18.95 12.92
C TRP A 178 8.95 -18.45 11.70
N ASP A 179 9.17 -19.02 10.52
CA ASP A 179 8.43 -18.67 9.31
C ASP A 179 6.92 -18.94 9.47
N ALA A 180 6.56 -20.03 10.14
CA ALA A 180 5.16 -20.34 10.46
C ALA A 180 4.56 -19.32 11.43
N ALA A 181 5.27 -18.97 12.50
CA ALA A 181 4.86 -17.95 13.45
C ALA A 181 4.73 -16.57 12.80
N LEU A 182 5.68 -16.20 11.93
CA LEU A 182 5.70 -14.94 11.22
C LEU A 182 4.56 -14.85 10.19
N ARG A 183 4.23 -15.96 9.50
CA ARG A 183 3.05 -16.02 8.63
C ARG A 183 1.76 -15.84 9.42
N ALA A 184 1.62 -16.52 10.57
CA ALA A 184 0.45 -16.36 11.43
C ALA A 184 0.32 -14.92 11.95
N TRP A 185 1.44 -14.32 12.38
CA TRP A 185 1.50 -12.93 12.82
C TRP A 185 1.06 -11.96 11.72
N ARG A 186 1.64 -12.08 10.51
CA ARG A 186 1.30 -11.22 9.35
C ARG A 186 -0.13 -11.41 8.84
N ALA A 187 -0.76 -12.56 9.08
CA ALA A 187 -2.14 -12.82 8.71
C ALA A 187 -3.16 -12.15 9.66
N THR A 188 -2.71 -11.64 10.80
CA THR A 188 -3.59 -10.97 11.78
C THR A 188 -4.18 -9.68 11.20
N GLU A 189 -5.47 -9.46 11.42
CA GLU A 189 -6.15 -8.22 11.00
C GLU A 189 -5.69 -7.02 11.85
N THR A 190 -4.68 -6.30 11.36
CA THR A 190 -4.09 -5.14 12.05
C THR A 190 -4.83 -3.82 11.79
N ALA A 191 -5.83 -3.80 10.90
CA ALA A 191 -6.55 -2.57 10.51
C ALA A 191 -7.25 -1.87 11.70
N SER A 192 -7.60 -2.65 12.73
CA SER A 192 -8.21 -2.14 13.96
C SER A 192 -7.22 -1.57 14.99
N TRP A 193 -5.92 -1.74 14.76
CA TRP A 193 -4.87 -1.28 15.67
C TRP A 193 -4.51 0.19 15.42
N PRO A 194 -4.15 0.96 16.47
CA PRO A 194 -3.53 2.27 16.30
C PRO A 194 -2.29 2.20 15.38
N ALA A 195 -1.97 3.28 14.68
CA ALA A 195 -0.87 3.28 13.71
C ALA A 195 0.47 2.93 14.36
N GLU A 196 0.73 3.51 15.54
CA GLU A 196 1.94 3.32 16.31
C GLU A 196 2.09 1.87 16.79
N VAL A 197 0.97 1.20 17.10
CA VAL A 197 0.95 -0.23 17.46
C VAL A 197 1.26 -1.10 16.25
N ARG A 198 0.77 -0.74 15.06
CA ARG A 198 1.10 -1.45 13.82
C ARG A 198 2.57 -1.30 13.45
N ASP A 199 3.11 -0.09 13.57
CA ASP A 199 4.52 0.18 13.25
C ASP A 199 5.43 -0.59 14.21
N TRP A 200 5.14 -0.55 15.51
CA TRP A 200 5.81 -1.38 16.51
C TRP A 200 5.67 -2.88 16.22
N ALA A 201 4.48 -3.35 15.85
CA ALA A 201 4.24 -4.76 15.54
C ALA A 201 5.01 -5.24 14.31
N ALA A 202 5.23 -4.34 13.33
CA ALA A 202 6.03 -4.62 12.15
C ALA A 202 7.53 -4.65 12.48
N GLU A 203 8.00 -3.73 13.32
CA GLU A 203 9.42 -3.61 13.70
C GLU A 203 9.84 -4.68 14.71
N VAL A 204 9.10 -4.83 15.82
CA VAL A 204 9.45 -5.67 16.96
C VAL A 204 8.97 -7.11 16.77
N GLY A 205 7.83 -7.31 16.12
CA GLY A 205 7.18 -8.61 15.98
C GLY A 205 8.11 -9.72 15.48
N PRO A 206 8.77 -9.56 14.32
CA PRO A 206 9.63 -10.60 13.75
C PRO A 206 10.75 -11.04 14.71
N GLY A 207 11.46 -10.08 15.31
CA GLY A 207 12.54 -10.35 16.26
C GLY A 207 12.04 -11.03 17.54
N ALA A 208 10.96 -10.53 18.14
CA ALA A 208 10.39 -11.11 19.35
C ALA A 208 9.88 -12.55 19.14
N LEU A 209 9.31 -12.86 17.96
CA LEU A 209 8.92 -14.23 17.60
C LEU A 209 10.12 -15.15 17.49
N LEU A 210 11.23 -14.70 16.87
CA LEU A 210 12.45 -15.50 16.82
C LEU A 210 13.07 -15.69 18.20
N ALA A 211 13.14 -14.64 19.01
CA ALA A 211 13.66 -14.70 20.37
C ALA A 211 12.90 -15.70 21.25
N ALA A 212 11.59 -15.89 21.02
CA ALA A 212 10.77 -16.87 21.74
C ALA A 212 11.16 -18.33 21.42
N LEU A 213 11.81 -18.58 20.28
CA LEU A 213 12.26 -19.91 19.84
C LEU A 213 13.72 -20.20 20.21
N LEU A 214 14.45 -19.20 20.74
CA LEU A 214 15.82 -19.39 21.21
C LEU A 214 15.85 -20.07 22.59
N PRO A 215 16.97 -20.73 22.97
CA PRO A 215 17.11 -21.35 24.27
C PRO A 215 16.81 -20.36 25.43
N PRO A 216 15.96 -20.74 26.39
CA PRO A 216 15.43 -19.81 27.38
C PRO A 216 16.50 -19.28 28.34
N GLU A 217 17.61 -20.00 28.54
CA GLU A 217 18.67 -19.61 29.46
C GLU A 217 19.42 -18.36 28.97
N GLU A 218 19.62 -18.25 27.66
CA GLU A 218 20.30 -17.10 27.04
C GLU A 218 19.35 -15.91 26.87
N LEU A 219 18.08 -16.18 26.57
CA LEU A 219 17.03 -15.16 26.55
C LEU A 219 16.89 -14.48 27.92
N ALA A 220 16.90 -15.25 29.02
CA ALA A 220 16.77 -14.72 30.38
C ALA A 220 17.84 -13.68 30.75
N ARG A 221 19.02 -13.73 30.11
CA ARG A 221 20.12 -12.78 30.35
C ARG A 221 19.98 -11.46 29.60
N VAL A 222 19.17 -11.43 28.55
CA VAL A 222 19.03 -10.29 27.62
C VAL A 222 17.64 -9.65 27.73
N ARG A 223 16.69 -10.36 28.34
CA ARG A 223 15.30 -9.94 28.44
C ARG A 223 15.14 -8.60 29.17
N PRO A 224 14.37 -7.65 28.63
CA PRO A 224 14.05 -6.41 29.34
C PRO A 224 13.24 -6.70 30.60
N VAL A 225 13.30 -5.77 31.56
CA VAL A 225 12.45 -5.84 32.76
C VAL A 225 11.01 -5.62 32.33
N LEU A 226 10.21 -6.68 32.40
CA LEU A 226 8.79 -6.64 32.02
C LEU A 226 7.94 -6.25 33.23
N PRO A 227 6.84 -5.51 33.02
CA PRO A 227 5.93 -5.19 34.11
C PRO A 227 5.33 -6.46 34.69
N THR A 228 5.15 -6.45 36.02
CA THR A 228 4.51 -7.52 36.78
C THR A 228 3.03 -7.23 37.06
N GLU A 229 2.54 -6.05 36.66
CA GLU A 229 1.15 -5.66 36.87
C GLU A 229 0.19 -6.57 36.10
N GLY A 230 -1.05 -6.71 36.61
CA GLY A 230 -2.12 -7.43 35.93
C GLY A 230 -2.58 -6.74 34.62
N PRO A 231 -3.40 -7.43 33.81
CA PRO A 231 -3.88 -6.89 32.54
C PRO A 231 -4.67 -5.59 32.76
N PRO A 232 -4.68 -4.66 31.79
CA PRO A 232 -5.40 -3.42 31.92
C PRO A 232 -6.91 -3.68 32.06
N VAL A 233 -7.50 -3.18 33.14
CA VAL A 233 -8.96 -3.17 33.33
C VAL A 233 -9.43 -1.72 33.49
N PRO A 234 -10.36 -1.25 32.63
CA PRO A 234 -10.88 -1.90 31.41
C PRO A 234 -9.84 -1.99 30.27
N SER A 235 -9.90 -3.07 29.46
CA SER A 235 -9.08 -3.25 28.26
C SER A 235 -9.73 -2.62 27.02
N THR A 236 -8.96 -2.45 25.95
CA THR A 236 -9.47 -2.05 24.64
C THR A 236 -9.48 -3.25 23.69
N ILE A 237 -10.45 -3.29 22.76
CA ILE A 237 -10.58 -4.37 21.77
C ILE A 237 -9.28 -4.57 20.96
N TRP A 238 -8.58 -3.48 20.61
CA TRP A 238 -7.34 -3.58 19.85
C TRP A 238 -6.22 -4.23 20.67
N TYR A 239 -6.18 -3.99 21.98
CA TYR A 239 -5.17 -4.54 22.86
C TYR A 239 -5.40 -6.04 23.11
N ASP A 240 -6.66 -6.44 23.29
CA ASP A 240 -7.02 -7.85 23.43
C ASP A 240 -6.65 -8.64 22.16
N ARG A 241 -6.93 -8.08 20.98
CA ARG A 241 -6.53 -8.65 19.68
C ARG A 241 -5.02 -8.70 19.50
N LEU A 242 -4.28 -7.70 19.99
CA LEU A 242 -2.82 -7.69 19.94
C LEU A 242 -2.24 -8.84 20.78
N LEU A 243 -2.76 -9.04 22.00
CA LEU A 243 -2.34 -10.15 22.86
C LEU A 243 -2.71 -11.52 22.27
N GLU A 244 -3.90 -11.65 21.68
CA GLU A 244 -4.31 -12.86 20.97
C GLU A 244 -3.36 -13.17 19.80
N ALA A 245 -3.06 -12.17 18.96
CA ALA A 245 -2.14 -12.29 17.84
C ALA A 245 -0.70 -12.66 18.29
N ALA A 246 -0.30 -12.18 19.47
CA ALA A 246 0.99 -12.51 20.07
C ALA A 246 1.04 -13.94 20.65
N GLY A 247 -0.03 -14.73 20.51
CA GLY A 247 -0.14 -16.07 21.08
C GLY A 247 -0.51 -16.08 22.57
N GLY A 248 -0.99 -14.97 23.10
CA GLY A 248 -1.36 -14.79 24.49
C GLY A 248 -0.29 -14.10 25.35
N ARG A 249 -0.68 -13.76 26.57
CA ARG A 249 0.13 -12.97 27.51
C ARG A 249 1.36 -13.70 28.06
N GLU A 250 1.37 -15.03 28.00
CA GLU A 250 2.50 -15.81 28.50
C GLU A 250 3.69 -15.86 27.55
N THR A 251 3.48 -15.58 26.26
CA THR A 251 4.54 -15.57 25.24
C THR A 251 5.47 -14.37 25.42
N LEU A 252 6.68 -14.45 24.87
CA LEU A 252 7.61 -13.32 24.92
C LEU A 252 7.03 -12.07 24.25
N LEU A 253 6.47 -12.23 23.05
CA LEU A 253 5.85 -11.12 22.31
C LEU A 253 4.64 -10.55 23.06
N GLY A 254 3.81 -11.38 23.69
CA GLY A 254 2.66 -10.93 24.47
C GLY A 254 3.08 -10.09 25.68
N ARG A 255 4.16 -10.47 26.36
CA ARG A 255 4.68 -9.68 27.48
C ARG A 255 5.37 -8.39 27.05
N LEU A 256 6.04 -8.38 25.90
CA LEU A 256 6.59 -7.16 25.31
C LEU A 256 5.47 -6.20 24.88
N ALA A 257 4.43 -6.72 24.24
CA ALA A 257 3.22 -5.95 23.92
C ALA A 257 2.57 -5.37 25.18
N GLU A 258 2.56 -6.14 26.27
CA GLU A 258 2.08 -5.66 27.55
C GLU A 258 2.97 -4.57 28.15
N ALA A 259 4.30 -4.73 28.11
CA ALA A 259 5.25 -3.74 28.59
C ALA A 259 5.06 -2.38 27.90
N GLU A 260 4.87 -2.41 26.59
CA GLU A 260 4.81 -1.19 25.78
C GLU A 260 3.42 -0.54 25.80
N TRP A 261 2.35 -1.35 25.74
CA TRP A 261 1.03 -0.86 25.37
C TRP A 261 -0.03 -0.94 26.47
N SER A 262 0.25 -1.61 27.60
CA SER A 262 -0.75 -1.81 28.67
C SER A 262 -1.24 -0.49 29.27
N ASP A 263 -0.35 0.47 29.52
CA ASP A 263 -0.73 1.75 30.10
C ASP A 263 -1.58 2.60 29.15
N ARG A 264 -1.24 2.61 27.85
CA ARG A 264 -2.06 3.28 26.84
C ARG A 264 -3.43 2.63 26.73
N ALA A 265 -3.49 1.30 26.65
CA ALA A 265 -4.75 0.58 26.62
C ALA A 265 -5.61 0.86 27.86
N ARG A 266 -4.99 0.93 29.05
CA ARG A 266 -5.65 1.28 30.32
C ARG A 266 -6.22 2.70 30.31
N GLN A 267 -5.46 3.67 29.78
CA GLN A 267 -5.90 5.05 29.67
C GLN A 267 -7.07 5.20 28.69
N GLU A 268 -6.97 4.59 27.50
CA GLU A 268 -8.03 4.60 26.49
C GLU A 268 -9.29 3.88 26.99
N GLY A 269 -9.14 2.73 27.63
CA GLY A 269 -10.24 1.98 28.22
C GLY A 269 -10.99 2.81 29.27
N ARG A 270 -10.26 3.47 30.18
CA ARG A 270 -10.86 4.38 31.19
C ARG A 270 -11.57 5.56 30.54
N ALA A 271 -11.00 6.15 29.49
CA ALA A 271 -11.61 7.27 28.76
C ALA A 271 -12.92 6.85 28.08
N ARG A 272 -12.95 5.68 27.43
CA ARG A 272 -14.17 5.12 26.82
C ARG A 272 -15.23 4.79 27.86
N ALA A 273 -14.85 4.16 28.98
CA ALA A 273 -15.78 3.85 30.06
C ALA A 273 -16.44 5.13 30.63
N ARG A 274 -15.67 6.21 30.82
CA ARG A 274 -16.21 7.51 31.24
C ARG A 274 -17.16 8.12 30.20
N ALA A 275 -16.79 8.09 28.92
CA ALA A 275 -17.63 8.61 27.84
C ALA A 275 -18.95 7.84 27.69
N ASP A 276 -18.92 6.51 27.85
CA ASP A 276 -20.13 5.68 27.84
C ASP A 276 -21.00 5.96 29.07
N GLU A 277 -20.40 6.13 30.25
CA GLU A 277 -21.13 6.54 31.46
C GLU A 277 -21.79 7.92 31.30
N GLU A 278 -21.09 8.89 30.72
CA GLU A 278 -21.63 10.21 30.38
C GLU A 278 -22.76 10.12 29.35
N ARG A 279 -22.63 9.27 28.32
CA ARG A 279 -23.67 9.05 27.31
C ARG A 279 -24.93 8.47 27.95
N LEU A 280 -24.78 7.46 28.82
CA LEU A 280 -25.90 6.85 29.55
C LEU A 280 -26.60 7.87 30.44
N ARG A 281 -25.84 8.68 31.21
CA ARG A 281 -26.40 9.77 32.03
C ARG A 281 -27.13 10.82 31.18
N ALA A 282 -26.59 11.17 30.01
CA ALA A 282 -27.22 12.12 29.09
C ALA A 282 -28.51 11.56 28.49
N GLU A 283 -28.53 10.29 28.09
CA GLU A 283 -29.73 9.61 27.60
C GLU A 283 -30.81 9.51 28.69
N GLU A 284 -30.43 9.20 29.93
CA GLU A 284 -31.35 9.18 31.07
C GLU A 284 -31.93 10.57 31.36
N ALA A 285 -31.09 11.62 31.35
CA ALA A 285 -31.54 13.00 31.51
C ALA A 285 -32.47 13.43 30.37
N GLU A 286 -32.20 13.02 29.13
CA GLU A 286 -33.08 13.31 28.00
C GLU A 286 -34.42 12.58 28.13
N ARG A 287 -34.41 11.30 28.54
CA ARG A 287 -35.63 10.54 28.82
C ARG A 287 -36.45 11.20 29.92
N ALA A 288 -35.83 11.67 31.00
CA ALA A 288 -36.50 12.42 32.06
C ALA A 288 -37.15 13.72 31.54
N ARG A 289 -36.40 14.53 30.76
CA ARG A 289 -36.94 15.76 30.14
C ARG A 289 -38.08 15.48 29.17
N ARG A 290 -38.01 14.40 28.38
CA ARG A 290 -39.09 13.99 27.47
C ARG A 290 -40.34 13.58 28.26
N GLN A 291 -40.20 12.90 29.38
CA GLN A 291 -41.33 12.56 30.26
C GLN A 291 -41.95 13.81 30.88
N GLU A 292 -41.14 14.74 31.37
CA GLU A 292 -41.61 16.00 31.94
C GLU A 292 -42.37 16.83 30.89
N ARG A 293 -41.81 17.01 29.68
CA ARG A 293 -42.50 17.69 28.57
C ARG A 293 -43.81 17.01 28.18
N ARG A 294 -43.89 15.68 28.22
CA ARG A 294 -45.15 14.95 27.96
C ARG A 294 -46.18 15.26 29.04
N ARG A 295 -45.79 15.27 30.32
CA ARG A 295 -46.66 15.66 31.43
C ARG A 295 -47.14 17.11 31.29
N GLU A 296 -46.25 18.03 30.96
CA GLU A 296 -46.60 19.43 30.70
C GLU A 296 -47.54 19.57 29.50
N GLN A 297 -47.30 18.84 28.41
CA GLN A 297 -48.15 18.86 27.22
C GLN A 297 -49.53 18.26 27.50
N GLU A 298 -49.61 17.19 28.29
CA GLU A 298 -50.88 16.62 28.73
C GLU A 298 -51.64 17.61 29.62
N GLN A 299 -50.96 18.29 30.55
CA GLN A 299 -51.57 19.35 31.36
C GLN A 299 -52.04 20.53 30.50
N ARG A 300 -51.26 20.96 29.51
CA ARG A 300 -51.66 22.02 28.56
C ARG A 300 -52.83 21.58 27.69
N ARG A 301 -52.84 20.34 27.19
CA ARG A 301 -53.98 19.79 26.43
C ARG A 301 -55.25 19.79 27.25
N LEU A 302 -55.18 19.36 28.51
CA LEU A 302 -56.33 19.39 29.43
C LEU A 302 -56.79 20.83 29.72
N ALA A 303 -55.88 21.80 29.74
CA ALA A 303 -56.20 23.23 29.92
C ALA A 303 -56.71 23.92 28.65
N GLU A 304 -56.30 23.48 27.47
CA GLU A 304 -56.68 24.03 26.15
C GLU A 304 -57.95 23.39 25.57
N GLU A 305 -58.30 22.17 25.99
CA GLU A 305 -59.53 21.48 25.60
C GLU A 305 -60.83 22.31 25.73
N PRO A 306 -61.04 23.13 26.79
CA PRO A 306 -62.20 24.02 26.86
C PRO A 306 -62.16 25.19 25.85
N ARG A 307 -60.97 25.71 25.51
CA ARG A 307 -60.80 26.84 24.56
C ARG A 307 -61.01 26.41 23.10
N LEU A 308 -60.51 25.22 22.75
CA LEU A 308 -60.69 24.63 21.42
C LEU A 308 -62.14 24.24 21.11
N ARG A 309 -62.97 23.96 22.13
CA ARG A 309 -64.41 23.70 21.95
C ARG A 309 -65.19 24.99 21.57
N GLU A 310 -64.73 26.15 22.00
CA GLU A 310 -65.32 27.46 21.63
C GLU A 310 -64.84 27.95 20.26
N GLU A 311 -63.58 27.73 19.92
CA GLU A 311 -63.04 28.10 18.60
C GLU A 311 -63.57 27.23 17.46
N ARG A 312 -63.85 25.94 17.71
CA ARG A 312 -64.49 25.06 16.72
C ARG A 312 -65.87 25.54 16.28
N ARG A 313 -66.63 26.18 17.18
CA ARG A 313 -67.93 26.81 16.85
C ARG A 313 -67.77 28.04 15.95
N ARG A 314 -66.70 28.83 16.12
CA ARG A 314 -66.42 30.03 15.30
C ARG A 314 -65.78 29.69 13.94
N ALA A 315 -65.00 28.62 13.88
CA ALA A 315 -64.35 28.17 12.64
C ALA A 315 -65.31 27.48 11.66
N GLU A 316 -66.40 26.87 12.14
CA GLU A 316 -67.45 26.29 11.27
C GLU A 316 -68.24 27.38 10.51
N GLU A 317 -68.42 28.56 11.10
CA GLU A 317 -69.10 29.70 10.49
C GLU A 317 -68.22 30.44 9.44
N GLU A 318 -66.90 30.51 9.67
CA GLU A 318 -65.96 31.06 8.66
C GLU A 318 -65.74 30.12 7.46
N ARG A 319 -65.83 28.80 7.66
CA ARG A 319 -65.69 27.80 6.59
C ARG A 319 -66.80 27.89 5.55
N GLN A 320 -68.02 28.28 5.95
CA GLN A 320 -69.14 28.43 5.01
C GLN A 320 -69.01 29.67 4.12
N ARG A 321 -68.34 30.73 4.60
CA ARG A 321 -68.08 31.95 3.82
C ARG A 321 -66.89 31.79 2.88
N ARG A 322 -65.82 31.11 3.31
CA ARG A 322 -64.65 30.80 2.47
C ARG A 322 -64.93 29.74 1.41
N ALA A 323 -65.87 28.82 1.63
CA ALA A 323 -66.24 27.79 0.65
C ALA A 323 -66.89 28.36 -0.63
N ARG A 324 -67.56 29.51 -0.56
CA ARG A 324 -68.21 30.15 -1.72
C ARG A 324 -67.23 30.97 -2.56
N GLN A 325 -66.28 31.65 -1.93
CA GLN A 325 -65.18 32.35 -2.62
C GLN A 325 -64.14 31.38 -3.21
N ALA A 326 -63.89 30.25 -2.54
CA ALA A 326 -62.99 29.21 -3.03
C ALA A 326 -63.50 28.53 -4.31
N GLN A 327 -64.82 28.38 -4.50
CA GLN A 327 -65.39 27.72 -5.69
C GLN A 327 -65.24 28.55 -6.97
N GLU A 328 -65.30 29.89 -6.87
CA GLU A 328 -65.10 30.78 -8.02
C GLU A 328 -63.61 30.89 -8.40
N GLU A 329 -62.73 31.01 -7.40
CA GLU A 329 -61.28 30.95 -7.61
C GLU A 329 -60.83 29.57 -8.12
N GLU A 330 -61.46 28.47 -7.70
CA GLU A 330 -61.17 27.12 -8.18
C GLU A 330 -61.55 26.95 -9.65
N GLN A 331 -62.64 27.55 -10.14
CA GLN A 331 -63.03 27.46 -11.55
C GLN A 331 -62.10 28.25 -12.47
N GLU A 332 -61.65 29.43 -12.05
CA GLU A 332 -60.63 30.20 -12.80
C GLU A 332 -59.26 29.52 -12.75
N ARG A 333 -58.86 29.00 -11.59
CA ARG A 333 -57.65 28.18 -11.45
C ARG A 333 -57.76 26.93 -12.33
N GLN A 334 -58.91 26.28 -12.42
CA GLN A 334 -59.10 25.11 -13.28
C GLN A 334 -59.01 25.45 -14.78
N ARG A 335 -59.52 26.60 -15.23
CA ARG A 335 -59.36 27.04 -16.64
C ARG A 335 -57.90 27.35 -16.96
N ARG A 336 -57.22 28.13 -16.10
CA ARG A 336 -55.79 28.43 -16.24
C ARG A 336 -54.92 27.17 -16.14
N LEU A 337 -55.28 26.22 -15.27
CA LEU A 337 -54.62 24.91 -15.17
C LEU A 337 -54.84 24.05 -16.41
N ARG A 338 -56.00 24.10 -17.06
CA ARG A 338 -56.25 23.35 -18.32
C ARG A 338 -55.43 23.93 -19.47
N GLU A 339 -55.38 25.25 -19.61
CA GLU A 339 -54.57 25.93 -20.62
C GLU A 339 -53.07 25.70 -20.39
N TRP A 340 -52.62 25.78 -19.13
CA TRP A 340 -51.26 25.47 -18.75
C TRP A 340 -50.90 23.99 -18.95
N ARG A 341 -51.78 23.05 -18.58
CA ARG A 341 -51.59 21.60 -18.85
C ARG A 341 -51.52 21.30 -20.34
N ALA A 342 -52.30 22.00 -21.17
CA ALA A 342 -52.22 21.86 -22.63
C ALA A 342 -50.88 22.38 -23.17
N ALA A 343 -50.41 23.53 -22.69
CA ALA A 343 -49.09 24.07 -23.04
C ALA A 343 -47.93 23.16 -22.55
N GLU A 344 -48.05 22.60 -21.35
CA GLU A 344 -47.06 21.70 -20.78
C GLU A 344 -47.05 20.33 -21.47
N ALA A 345 -48.21 19.80 -21.88
CA ALA A 345 -48.31 18.57 -22.64
C ALA A 345 -47.61 18.68 -24.01
N VAL A 346 -47.70 19.83 -24.68
CA VAL A 346 -46.97 20.09 -25.94
C VAL A 346 -45.46 20.20 -25.69
N ARG A 347 -45.06 20.85 -24.59
CA ARG A 347 -43.66 21.05 -24.21
C ARG A 347 -42.94 19.76 -23.80
N LEU A 348 -43.65 18.85 -23.11
CA LEU A 348 -43.12 17.59 -22.59
C LEU A 348 -43.28 16.42 -23.55
N ARG A 349 -43.71 16.67 -24.80
CA ARG A 349 -43.75 15.62 -25.84
C ARG A 349 -42.41 14.89 -25.93
N PRO A 350 -42.39 13.56 -26.12
CA PRO A 350 -41.16 12.78 -26.20
C PRO A 350 -40.15 13.35 -27.20
N ALA A 351 -40.61 13.82 -28.36
CA ALA A 351 -39.76 14.46 -29.38
C ALA A 351 -39.10 15.76 -28.89
N ALA A 352 -39.81 16.57 -28.10
CA ALA A 352 -39.28 17.80 -27.53
C ALA A 352 -38.23 17.52 -26.43
N ARG A 353 -38.43 16.47 -25.64
CA ARG A 353 -37.45 16.00 -24.64
C ARG A 353 -36.20 15.42 -25.31
N ALA A 354 -36.37 14.60 -26.34
CA ALA A 354 -35.25 14.07 -27.12
C ALA A 354 -34.42 15.21 -27.76
N GLY A 355 -35.10 16.20 -28.37
CA GLY A 355 -34.43 17.37 -28.93
C GLY A 355 -33.70 18.22 -27.88
N ALA A 356 -34.25 18.35 -26.67
CA ALA A 356 -33.59 19.04 -25.56
C ALA A 356 -32.32 18.30 -25.10
N VAL A 357 -32.39 16.97 -24.96
CA VAL A 357 -31.24 16.13 -24.59
C VAL A 357 -30.15 16.18 -25.66
N LEU A 358 -30.51 16.08 -26.95
CA LEU A 358 -29.56 16.22 -28.06
C LEU A 358 -28.83 17.57 -28.03
N ARG A 359 -29.55 18.66 -27.75
CA ARG A 359 -28.93 19.99 -27.59
C ARG A 359 -28.01 20.07 -26.38
N ALA A 360 -28.37 19.42 -25.26
CA ALA A 360 -27.51 19.36 -24.08
C ALA A 360 -26.23 18.57 -24.37
N LEU A 361 -26.33 17.43 -25.07
CA LEU A 361 -25.18 16.63 -25.50
C LEU A 361 -24.30 17.40 -26.47
N ALA A 362 -24.87 18.06 -27.48
CA ALA A 362 -24.13 18.92 -28.41
C ALA A 362 -23.37 20.03 -27.66
N LEU A 363 -23.99 20.63 -26.65
CA LEU A 363 -23.33 21.64 -25.82
C LEU A 363 -22.16 21.06 -25.02
N GLY A 364 -22.35 19.89 -24.39
CA GLY A 364 -21.26 19.22 -23.67
C GLY A 364 -20.13 18.77 -24.59
N ALA A 365 -20.42 18.36 -25.82
CA ALA A 365 -19.42 18.05 -26.83
C ALA A 365 -18.59 19.28 -27.21
N VAL A 366 -19.24 20.45 -27.38
CA VAL A 366 -18.53 21.72 -27.62
C VAL A 366 -17.64 22.10 -26.42
N TRP A 367 -18.12 21.86 -25.19
CA TRP A 367 -17.31 22.12 -23.98
C TRP A 367 -16.08 21.22 -23.86
N ALA A 368 -16.11 20.00 -24.41
CA ALA A 368 -14.94 19.13 -24.46
C ALA A 368 -14.02 19.47 -25.64
N LEU A 369 -14.59 19.72 -26.82
CA LEU A 369 -13.84 19.91 -28.05
C LEU A 369 -12.95 21.16 -28.02
N VAL A 370 -13.48 22.30 -27.53
CA VAL A 370 -12.74 23.57 -27.48
C VAL A 370 -11.44 23.46 -26.65
N PRO A 371 -11.46 22.98 -25.39
CA PRO A 371 -10.24 22.82 -24.60
C PRO A 371 -9.32 21.74 -25.16
N VAL A 372 -9.83 20.64 -25.72
CA VAL A 372 -8.99 19.61 -26.37
C VAL A 372 -8.22 20.24 -27.53
N VAL A 373 -8.90 20.95 -28.43
CA VAL A 373 -8.23 21.64 -29.55
C VAL A 373 -7.23 22.66 -29.05
N ALA A 374 -7.57 23.44 -28.02
CA ALA A 374 -6.65 24.43 -27.44
C ALA A 374 -5.40 23.78 -26.82
N VAL A 375 -5.56 22.68 -26.09
CA VAL A 375 -4.47 21.87 -25.51
C VAL A 375 -3.57 21.36 -26.63
N TRP A 376 -4.14 20.70 -27.63
CA TRP A 376 -3.37 20.13 -28.73
C TRP A 376 -2.66 21.19 -29.57
N VAL A 377 -3.31 22.31 -29.89
CA VAL A 377 -2.67 23.40 -30.63
C VAL A 377 -1.54 24.03 -29.80
N SER A 378 -1.77 24.30 -28.51
CA SER A 378 -0.74 24.91 -27.65
C SER A 378 0.47 24.00 -27.45
N TRP A 379 0.27 22.69 -27.25
CA TRP A 379 1.36 21.74 -27.00
C TRP A 379 2.08 21.27 -28.26
N TRP A 380 1.36 21.16 -29.38
CA TRP A 380 1.95 20.84 -30.68
C TRP A 380 3.04 21.85 -31.07
N PHE A 381 2.84 23.13 -30.73
CA PHE A 381 3.81 24.18 -31.03
C PHE A 381 4.87 24.40 -29.94
N SER A 382 4.62 24.05 -28.67
CA SER A 382 5.55 24.44 -27.58
C SER A 382 6.51 23.35 -27.12
N SER A 383 6.16 22.07 -27.16
CA SER A 383 6.92 21.06 -26.38
C SER A 383 6.93 19.62 -26.92
N TYR A 384 6.19 19.27 -27.98
CA TYR A 384 6.15 17.91 -28.55
C TYR A 384 5.87 16.80 -27.49
N GLU A 385 5.22 17.12 -26.38
CA GLU A 385 4.85 16.17 -25.34
C GLU A 385 3.44 15.64 -25.57
N PHE A 386 3.36 14.54 -26.32
CA PHE A 386 2.09 13.88 -26.67
C PHE A 386 1.33 13.36 -25.44
N ASP A 387 2.04 12.85 -24.43
CA ASP A 387 1.44 12.22 -23.26
C ASP A 387 0.69 13.24 -22.37
N ALA A 388 1.26 14.43 -22.17
CA ALA A 388 0.62 15.50 -21.41
C ALA A 388 -0.66 15.98 -22.10
N ALA A 389 -0.62 16.19 -23.42
CA ALA A 389 -1.78 16.58 -24.21
C ALA A 389 -2.90 15.51 -24.16
N GLN A 390 -2.54 14.23 -24.17
CA GLN A 390 -3.49 13.13 -24.03
C GLN A 390 -4.16 13.11 -22.66
N VAL A 391 -3.40 13.23 -21.56
CA VAL A 391 -3.97 13.25 -20.21
C VAL A 391 -4.91 14.45 -20.01
N LEU A 392 -4.51 15.63 -20.47
CA LEU A 392 -5.33 16.84 -20.36
C LEU A 392 -6.60 16.77 -21.21
N SER A 393 -6.53 16.08 -22.36
CA SER A 393 -7.71 15.80 -23.18
C SER A 393 -8.70 14.89 -22.45
N TRP A 394 -8.21 13.85 -21.76
CA TRP A 394 -9.04 12.99 -20.91
C TRP A 394 -9.69 13.77 -19.77
N LEU A 395 -8.93 14.63 -19.08
CA LEU A 395 -9.47 15.48 -18.02
C LEU A 395 -10.55 16.45 -18.54
N ALA A 396 -10.37 17.04 -19.72
CA ALA A 396 -11.38 17.89 -20.36
C ALA A 396 -12.67 17.10 -20.70
N CYS A 397 -12.53 15.87 -21.18
CA CYS A 397 -13.65 14.96 -21.41
C CYS A 397 -14.38 14.61 -20.10
N LEU A 398 -13.65 14.34 -19.01
CA LEU A 398 -14.23 14.03 -17.70
C LEU A 398 -15.03 15.20 -17.12
N VAL A 399 -14.50 16.43 -17.20
CA VAL A 399 -15.23 17.65 -16.79
C VAL A 399 -16.54 17.78 -17.57
N SER A 400 -16.49 17.56 -18.88
CA SER A 400 -17.64 17.68 -19.77
C SER A 400 -18.70 16.59 -19.51
N ALA A 401 -18.26 15.35 -19.28
CA ALA A 401 -19.14 14.24 -18.91
C ALA A 401 -19.82 14.49 -17.55
N ALA A 402 -19.07 14.97 -16.55
CA ALA A 402 -19.61 15.32 -15.24
C ALA A 402 -20.62 16.48 -15.31
N ALA A 403 -20.39 17.47 -16.18
CA ALA A 403 -21.37 18.53 -16.43
C ALA A 403 -22.63 18.01 -17.11
N LEU A 404 -22.49 17.13 -18.12
CA LEU A 404 -23.60 16.50 -18.82
C LEU A 404 -24.48 15.66 -17.90
N TYR A 405 -23.89 14.96 -16.92
CA TYR A 405 -24.63 14.20 -15.91
C TYR A 405 -25.69 15.05 -15.17
N ARG A 406 -25.44 16.35 -14.99
CA ARG A 406 -26.40 17.30 -14.39
C ARG A 406 -27.28 18.02 -15.41
N LEU A 407 -26.73 18.33 -16.58
CA LEU A 407 -27.45 19.07 -17.63
C LEU A 407 -28.49 18.21 -18.34
N VAL A 408 -28.23 16.93 -18.59
CA VAL A 408 -29.15 16.03 -19.32
C VAL A 408 -30.47 15.83 -18.58
N PRO A 409 -30.51 15.53 -17.26
CA PRO A 409 -31.77 15.46 -16.52
C PRO A 409 -32.53 16.80 -16.50
N CYS A 410 -31.80 17.92 -16.41
CA CYS A 410 -32.40 19.26 -16.47
C CYS A 410 -33.03 19.53 -17.85
N ALA A 411 -32.32 19.26 -18.94
CA ALA A 411 -32.82 19.40 -20.31
C ALA A 411 -34.03 18.48 -20.57
N TYR A 412 -33.99 17.25 -20.08
CA TYR A 412 -35.10 16.31 -20.17
C TYR A 412 -36.34 16.82 -19.43
N ARG A 413 -36.19 17.34 -18.20
CA ARG A 413 -37.28 17.94 -17.41
C ARG A 413 -37.83 19.20 -18.07
N LEU A 414 -36.98 20.04 -18.65
CA LEU A 414 -37.37 21.30 -19.27
C LEU A 414 -37.96 21.14 -20.68
N GLY A 415 -37.71 20.03 -21.39
CA GLY A 415 -38.26 19.75 -22.71
C GLY A 415 -38.00 20.88 -23.72
N ALA A 416 -39.04 21.28 -24.47
CA ALA A 416 -38.92 22.33 -25.50
C ALA A 416 -38.42 23.71 -24.99
N ALA A 417 -38.48 23.96 -23.67
CA ALA A 417 -37.99 25.18 -23.05
C ALA A 417 -36.46 25.23 -22.95
N PHE A 418 -35.77 24.09 -23.09
CA PHE A 418 -34.32 24.05 -23.16
C PHE A 418 -33.85 24.48 -24.57
N ARG A 419 -33.57 25.77 -24.72
CA ARG A 419 -33.09 26.40 -25.96
C ARG A 419 -31.80 27.18 -25.70
N PRO A 420 -30.63 26.50 -25.69
CA PRO A 420 -29.36 27.22 -25.69
C PRO A 420 -29.32 28.12 -26.93
N ARG A 421 -29.01 29.41 -26.75
CA ARG A 421 -28.84 30.35 -27.86
C ARG A 421 -27.37 30.26 -28.29
N PRO A 422 -27.03 29.58 -29.39
CA PRO A 422 -25.63 29.35 -29.75
C PRO A 422 -24.85 30.66 -29.94
N LEU A 423 -25.52 31.71 -30.41
CA LEU A 423 -24.95 33.04 -30.65
C LEU A 423 -24.73 33.87 -29.38
N ALA A 424 -25.17 33.41 -28.21
CA ALA A 424 -24.99 34.12 -26.95
C ALA A 424 -24.09 33.30 -26.01
N PRO A 425 -22.75 33.41 -26.14
CA PRO A 425 -21.80 32.60 -25.36
C PRO A 425 -22.01 32.68 -23.86
N ALA A 426 -22.43 33.83 -23.33
CA ALA A 426 -22.77 33.99 -21.91
C ALA A 426 -23.92 33.08 -21.42
N THR A 427 -24.75 32.55 -22.32
CA THR A 427 -25.87 31.67 -21.96
C THR A 427 -25.48 30.20 -21.82
N TRP A 428 -24.32 29.83 -22.36
CA TRP A 428 -23.88 28.45 -22.45
C TRP A 428 -22.41 28.24 -22.09
N LEU A 429 -21.60 29.26 -21.87
CA LEU A 429 -20.29 29.12 -21.24
C LEU A 429 -20.48 28.86 -19.74
N PRO A 430 -19.61 28.04 -19.13
CA PRO A 430 -19.55 27.95 -17.68
C PRO A 430 -19.29 29.34 -17.09
N PRO A 431 -19.76 29.63 -15.87
CA PRO A 431 -19.42 30.88 -15.21
C PRO A 431 -17.89 31.04 -15.17
N LEU A 432 -17.40 32.27 -15.40
CA LEU A 432 -15.96 32.58 -15.54
C LEU A 432 -15.09 32.00 -14.42
N ARG A 433 -15.63 31.92 -13.20
CA ARG A 433 -14.93 31.32 -12.06
C ARG A 433 -14.66 29.82 -12.23
N ALA A 434 -15.58 29.08 -12.85
CA ALA A 434 -15.41 27.65 -13.11
C ALA A 434 -14.42 27.40 -14.25
N THR A 435 -14.44 28.22 -15.32
CA THR A 435 -13.45 28.10 -16.40
C THR A 435 -12.04 28.45 -15.91
N LEU A 436 -11.90 29.49 -15.08
CA LEU A 436 -10.63 29.84 -14.45
C LEU A 436 -10.15 28.75 -13.48
N ALA A 437 -11.04 28.15 -12.70
CA ALA A 437 -10.68 27.04 -11.81
C ALA A 437 -10.22 25.80 -12.59
N THR A 438 -10.91 25.42 -13.67
CA THR A 438 -10.47 24.32 -14.53
C THR A 438 -9.13 24.64 -15.19
N GLY A 439 -8.96 25.86 -15.72
CA GLY A 439 -7.70 26.30 -16.31
C GLY A 439 -6.54 26.27 -15.31
N ALA A 440 -6.76 26.77 -14.09
CA ALA A 440 -5.76 26.74 -13.03
C ALA A 440 -5.38 25.31 -12.61
N LEU A 441 -6.37 24.41 -12.50
CA LEU A 441 -6.13 23.01 -12.13
C LEU A 441 -5.35 22.24 -13.22
N LEU A 442 -5.68 22.49 -14.50
CA LEU A 442 -4.94 21.94 -15.64
C LEU A 442 -3.52 22.52 -15.73
N LEU A 443 -3.35 23.82 -15.40
CA LEU A 443 -2.06 24.49 -15.41
C LEU A 443 -1.15 24.01 -14.26
N VAL A 444 -1.70 23.78 -13.06
CA VAL A 444 -0.98 23.17 -11.93
C VAL A 444 -0.51 21.76 -12.28
N TYR A 445 -1.37 20.95 -12.92
CA TYR A 445 -0.96 19.63 -13.40
C TYR A 445 0.13 19.73 -14.48
N GLY A 446 0.02 20.68 -15.41
CA GLY A 446 1.05 20.92 -16.43
C GLY A 446 2.40 21.37 -15.86
N LEU A 447 2.40 22.21 -14.84
CA LEU A 447 3.63 22.68 -14.17
C LEU A 447 4.30 21.57 -13.34
N ILE A 448 3.52 20.78 -12.59
CA ILE A 448 4.04 19.70 -11.75
C ILE A 448 4.45 18.48 -12.60
N GLY A 449 3.64 18.16 -13.62
CA GLY A 449 3.89 17.05 -14.54
C GLY A 449 5.02 17.34 -15.53
N GLY A 450 5.17 18.60 -15.99
CA GLY A 450 6.25 19.01 -16.89
C GLY A 450 7.65 18.89 -16.29
N ASP A 451 7.80 19.17 -14.99
CA ASP A 451 9.07 19.02 -14.27
C ASP A 451 9.40 17.55 -13.93
N SER A 452 8.39 16.69 -13.92
CA SER A 452 8.56 15.24 -13.78
C SER A 452 8.96 14.61 -15.13
N SER A 453 8.40 15.14 -16.23
CA SER A 453 8.73 14.80 -17.62
C SER A 453 10.14 15.23 -18.04
N SER A 454 10.64 16.35 -17.52
CA SER A 454 12.02 16.82 -17.80
C SER A 454 13.09 15.88 -17.22
N ARG A 455 12.77 14.99 -16.28
CA ARG A 455 13.67 13.88 -15.90
C ARG A 455 13.57 12.67 -16.82
N ALA A 456 12.45 12.52 -17.53
CA ALA A 456 12.34 11.57 -18.65
C ALA A 456 12.98 12.13 -19.94
N SER A 457 13.48 13.38 -19.97
CA SER A 457 14.19 13.88 -21.13
C SER A 457 15.59 13.31 -21.32
N ASP A 458 16.18 12.69 -20.28
CA ASP A 458 17.38 11.85 -20.47
C ASP A 458 17.07 10.57 -21.28
N LEU A 459 15.79 10.15 -21.34
CA LEU A 459 15.28 9.13 -22.27
C LEU A 459 14.84 9.71 -23.63
N LYS A 460 14.69 11.03 -23.78
CA LYS A 460 14.42 11.67 -25.10
C LYS A 460 15.65 11.80 -25.97
N ALA A 461 16.86 11.71 -25.41
CA ALA A 461 18.08 11.55 -26.20
C ALA A 461 18.10 10.24 -27.03
N ASP A 462 17.20 9.28 -26.71
CA ASP A 462 17.07 7.99 -27.39
C ASP A 462 16.01 7.98 -28.51
N SER A 463 15.62 9.13 -29.07
CA SER A 463 14.81 9.14 -30.30
C SER A 463 15.54 8.48 -31.49
N ASP A 464 16.87 8.48 -31.47
CA ASP A 464 17.71 7.73 -32.41
C ASP A 464 17.65 6.21 -32.13
N LEU A 465 17.50 5.82 -30.85
CA LEU A 465 17.29 4.44 -30.43
C LEU A 465 15.95 3.86 -30.92
N LEU A 466 14.91 4.70 -30.98
CA LEU A 466 13.60 4.35 -31.57
C LEU A 466 13.68 4.11 -33.09
N ARG A 467 14.58 4.82 -33.77
CA ARG A 467 14.88 4.63 -35.19
C ARG A 467 15.72 3.37 -35.45
N GLU A 468 16.63 3.03 -34.55
CA GLU A 468 17.59 1.94 -34.71
C GLU A 468 17.04 0.57 -34.26
N ILE A 469 16.26 0.53 -33.16
CA ILE A 469 15.88 -0.72 -32.50
C ILE A 469 14.44 -1.17 -32.82
N GLY A 470 13.62 -0.26 -33.38
CA GLY A 470 12.25 -0.53 -33.80
C GLY A 470 11.23 -0.55 -32.65
N LEU A 471 9.99 -0.14 -32.96
CA LEU A 471 8.90 0.12 -32.02
C LEU A 471 8.66 -1.02 -31.00
N SER A 472 8.79 -2.28 -31.42
CA SER A 472 8.50 -3.43 -30.55
C SER A 472 9.52 -3.60 -29.42
N ARG A 473 10.82 -3.41 -29.69
CA ARG A 473 11.88 -3.53 -28.67
C ARG A 473 11.92 -2.31 -27.75
N PHE A 474 11.59 -1.13 -28.27
CA PHE A 474 11.43 0.07 -27.45
C PHE A 474 10.31 -0.12 -26.41
N LEU A 475 9.15 -0.65 -26.82
CA LEU A 475 8.05 -0.94 -25.90
C LEU A 475 8.42 -2.00 -24.86
N THR A 476 9.21 -3.01 -25.22
CA THR A 476 9.71 -4.02 -24.26
C THR A 476 10.71 -3.41 -23.27
N TYR A 477 11.60 -2.53 -23.72
CA TYR A 477 12.58 -1.84 -22.87
C TYR A 477 11.91 -0.89 -21.88
N VAL A 478 10.93 -0.10 -22.35
CA VAL A 478 10.10 0.76 -21.50
C VAL A 478 9.26 -0.07 -20.52
N GLY A 479 8.73 -1.22 -20.95
CA GLY A 479 7.98 -2.13 -20.09
C GLY A 479 8.82 -2.83 -19.01
N GLN A 480 10.11 -3.09 -19.28
CA GLN A 480 11.02 -3.75 -18.34
C GLN A 480 11.70 -2.78 -17.36
N ASN A 481 11.90 -1.52 -17.75
CA ASN A 481 12.50 -0.49 -16.90
C ASN A 481 11.49 0.47 -16.25
N GLY A 482 10.23 0.44 -16.67
CA GLY A 482 9.16 1.31 -16.16
C GLY A 482 8.47 0.83 -14.88
N SER A 483 8.92 -0.26 -14.26
CA SER A 483 8.33 -0.81 -13.02
C SER A 483 9.27 -0.75 -11.82
N ARG A 484 10.03 0.33 -11.67
CA ARG A 484 10.56 0.65 -10.33
C ARG A 484 9.47 1.43 -9.62
N ASP A 485 8.92 0.82 -8.58
CA ASP A 485 8.01 1.41 -7.60
C ASP A 485 8.67 2.62 -6.92
N SER A 486 8.88 3.70 -7.68
CA SER A 486 9.36 4.94 -7.12
C SER A 486 8.15 5.58 -6.44
N PHE A 487 8.34 6.02 -5.20
CA PHE A 487 7.37 6.84 -4.47
C PHE A 487 6.84 8.01 -5.33
N GLY A 488 7.63 8.48 -6.29
CA GLY A 488 7.24 9.47 -7.28
C GLY A 488 6.06 9.05 -8.16
N ASP A 489 6.04 7.82 -8.67
CA ASP A 489 4.96 7.34 -9.55
C ASP A 489 3.64 7.17 -8.79
N VAL A 490 3.74 6.69 -7.54
CA VAL A 490 2.58 6.63 -6.62
C VAL A 490 2.06 8.03 -6.31
N LEU A 491 2.96 9.00 -6.07
CA LEU A 491 2.59 10.38 -5.81
C LEU A 491 1.94 11.05 -7.03
N VAL A 492 2.49 10.83 -8.23
CA VAL A 492 1.90 11.32 -9.49
C VAL A 492 0.53 10.69 -9.74
N GLY A 493 0.38 9.38 -9.47
CA GLY A 493 -0.89 8.68 -9.53
C GLY A 493 -1.93 9.25 -8.56
N LEU A 494 -1.55 9.48 -7.29
CA LEU A 494 -2.44 10.09 -6.29
C LEU A 494 -2.82 11.53 -6.67
N LEU A 495 -1.88 12.32 -7.20
CA LEU A 495 -2.12 13.67 -7.67
C LEU A 495 -3.08 13.65 -8.88
N ALA A 496 -2.89 12.74 -9.83
CA ALA A 496 -3.79 12.55 -10.97
C ALA A 496 -5.21 12.19 -10.54
N VAL A 497 -5.37 11.32 -9.53
CA VAL A 497 -6.68 10.98 -8.95
C VAL A 497 -7.31 12.20 -8.27
N ALA A 498 -6.55 12.98 -7.50
CA ALA A 498 -7.04 14.20 -6.86
C ALA A 498 -7.47 15.26 -7.89
N VAL A 499 -6.68 15.44 -8.95
CA VAL A 499 -6.98 16.32 -10.09
C VAL A 499 -8.24 15.84 -10.81
N ALA A 500 -8.37 14.54 -11.10
CA ALA A 500 -9.57 13.98 -11.71
C ALA A 500 -10.81 14.18 -10.83
N ALA A 501 -10.72 13.98 -9.52
CA ALA A 501 -11.79 14.25 -8.57
C ALA A 501 -12.17 15.75 -8.55
N GLY A 502 -11.18 16.64 -8.59
CA GLY A 502 -11.37 18.09 -8.74
C GLY A 502 -12.11 18.44 -10.04
N CYS A 503 -11.68 17.88 -11.17
CA CYS A 503 -12.33 18.01 -12.47
C CYS A 503 -13.80 17.56 -12.45
N VAL A 504 -14.10 16.40 -11.85
CA VAL A 504 -15.47 15.92 -11.68
C VAL A 504 -16.30 16.88 -10.84
N TRP A 505 -15.76 17.35 -9.71
CA TRP A 505 -16.45 18.31 -8.84
C TRP A 505 -16.73 19.64 -9.55
N ILE A 506 -15.76 20.19 -10.30
CA ILE A 506 -15.92 21.40 -11.09
C ILE A 506 -16.98 21.20 -12.18
N GLY A 507 -16.94 20.07 -12.90
CA GLY A 507 -17.93 19.71 -13.92
C GLY A 507 -19.35 19.62 -13.34
N LEU A 508 -19.51 18.94 -12.19
CA LEU A 508 -20.80 18.86 -11.48
C LEU A 508 -21.30 20.24 -11.02
N ARG A 509 -20.40 21.10 -10.53
CA ARG A 509 -20.74 22.46 -10.08
C ARG A 509 -21.15 23.33 -11.26
N ALA A 510 -20.39 23.30 -12.35
CA ALA A 510 -20.71 24.03 -13.59
C ALA A 510 -22.05 23.58 -14.17
N GLY A 511 -22.27 22.27 -14.28
CA GLY A 511 -23.55 21.69 -14.70
C GLY A 511 -24.71 22.13 -13.81
N ARG A 512 -24.52 22.17 -12.49
CA ARG A 512 -25.54 22.63 -11.53
C ARG A 512 -25.84 24.12 -11.64
N THR A 513 -24.83 24.98 -11.77
CA THR A 513 -25.04 26.42 -11.91
C THR A 513 -25.76 26.76 -13.21
N THR A 514 -25.37 26.10 -14.30
CA THR A 514 -26.00 26.30 -15.60
C THR A 514 -27.44 25.79 -15.57
N ALA A 515 -27.67 24.59 -15.02
CA ALA A 515 -29.02 24.03 -14.83
C ALA A 515 -29.91 24.96 -13.99
N ARG A 516 -29.43 25.46 -12.86
CA ARG A 516 -30.16 26.44 -12.03
C ARG A 516 -30.50 27.71 -12.78
N GLY A 517 -29.55 28.26 -13.54
CA GLY A 517 -29.82 29.44 -14.36
C GLY A 517 -30.88 29.23 -15.43
N TRP A 518 -31.05 28.00 -15.93
CA TRP A 518 -32.15 27.62 -16.83
C TRP A 518 -33.46 27.40 -16.08
N GLU A 519 -33.43 26.75 -14.91
CA GLU A 519 -34.60 26.57 -14.04
C GLU A 519 -35.14 27.92 -13.54
N GLU A 520 -34.29 28.85 -13.13
CA GLU A 520 -34.67 30.19 -12.68
C GLU A 520 -35.21 31.04 -13.83
N ARG A 521 -34.57 31.02 -15.02
CA ARG A 521 -35.11 31.70 -16.20
C ARG A 521 -36.45 31.11 -16.61
N HIS A 522 -36.61 29.80 -16.46
CA HIS A 522 -37.88 29.15 -16.71
C HIS A 522 -38.93 29.52 -15.67
N ALA A 523 -38.58 29.56 -14.38
CA ALA A 523 -39.46 29.98 -13.29
C ALA A 523 -39.85 31.45 -13.39
N ARG A 524 -38.99 32.33 -13.91
CA ARG A 524 -39.30 33.75 -14.20
C ARG A 524 -40.15 33.92 -15.47
N ALA A 525 -39.99 33.02 -16.45
CA ALA A 525 -40.78 33.02 -17.67
C ALA A 525 -42.15 32.35 -17.49
N GLN A 526 -42.34 31.57 -16.42
CA GLN A 526 -43.65 31.25 -15.87
C GLN A 526 -44.15 32.56 -15.22
N PRO A 527 -45.12 33.27 -15.82
CA PRO A 527 -45.62 34.52 -15.25
C PRO A 527 -46.11 34.29 -13.83
N ALA A 528 -46.26 35.37 -13.05
CA ALA A 528 -46.87 35.42 -11.73
C ALA A 528 -48.35 34.94 -11.72
N HIS A 529 -48.59 33.71 -12.13
CA HIS A 529 -49.90 33.04 -12.17
C HIS A 529 -50.24 32.36 -10.83
N HIS A 530 -49.39 32.56 -9.82
CA HIS A 530 -49.57 32.09 -8.45
C HIS A 530 -49.59 33.23 -7.42
N SER A 531 -49.59 34.49 -7.86
CA SER A 531 -49.91 35.64 -7.02
C SER A 531 -51.35 36.08 -7.26
#